data_AF-A0AA90TLT0-F1
#
_entry.id   AF-A0AA90TLT0-F1
#
_cell.length_a   1.000
_cell.length_b   1.000
_cell.length_c   1.000
_cell.angle_alpha   90.00
_cell.angle_beta   90.00
_cell.angle_gamma   90.00
#
_symmetry.space_group_name_H-M   'P 1'
#
loop_
_entity.id
_entity.type
_entity.pdbx_description
1 polymer ?
#
loop_
_entity_poly.entity_id
_entity_poly.type
_entity_poly.pdbx_seq_one_letter_code
_entity_poly.pdbx_strand_id
1 'polypeptide(L)'
;MEALDEGQHMPADGARLIQEALAKLGWPSNPTEVADEVRRLDIGLPLEDEFSVICAWLGKCHLLHKLDQQQVPISSRQEFQVPDLLAKFSTQNTKSPLLIEVKSKKDKRLSFTPDYMRRLQNYADLVGMPLLIAWKFHSFWTLFEAKHMKKATKNFNITLDTAAQENLLGMLAGDVGYMIGPTAGVHLRFRKDKLVETDETEGGRTEQWSGVIDTVTFTDYEGNHRTDLTSEVQSLFTAWDLETKEVHTDTHIQLRFVAGNEGMQFAHSSLVRLLNWESPNDTRPHWRGLLRKDQVTASISNFSAALQLAYRQKVVSHIFYLEPHTRPAFLPTR
;
A
#
# COMPACT_ATOMS: atom_id res chain seq x y z
N MET A 1 9.46 -39.52 9.18
CA MET A 1 10.44 -38.46 9.45
C MET A 1 9.83 -37.20 8.87
N GLU A 2 8.99 -36.54 9.66
CA GLU A 2 8.29 -35.33 9.25
C GLU A 2 9.31 -34.22 9.04
N ALA A 3 9.20 -33.53 7.90
CA ALA A 3 9.97 -32.35 7.60
C ALA A 3 9.64 -31.28 8.65
N LEU A 4 10.65 -30.89 9.42
CA LEU A 4 10.57 -29.73 10.30
C LEU A 4 10.38 -28.49 9.41
N ASP A 5 9.28 -27.80 9.66
CA ASP A 5 8.87 -26.53 9.08
C ASP A 5 10.04 -25.54 9.10
N GLU A 6 10.36 -24.95 7.95
CA GLU A 6 11.41 -23.94 7.80
C GLU A 6 11.13 -22.79 8.76
N GLY A 7 12.09 -22.50 9.63
CA GLY A 7 11.92 -21.61 10.78
C GLY A 7 11.22 -20.29 10.42
N GLN A 8 10.02 -20.10 10.96
CA GLN A 8 9.37 -18.79 11.03
C GLN A 8 10.33 -17.83 11.74
N HIS A 9 10.93 -16.94 10.95
CA HIS A 9 11.77 -15.89 11.49
C HIS A 9 10.94 -15.06 12.47
N MET A 10 11.49 -14.86 13.68
CA MET A 10 10.89 -13.98 14.67
C MET A 10 10.70 -12.60 14.04
N PRO A 11 9.55 -11.92 14.21
CA PRO A 11 9.37 -10.56 13.71
C PRO A 11 10.52 -9.67 14.18
N ALA A 12 10.90 -8.65 13.41
CA ALA A 12 11.99 -7.75 13.77
C ALA A 12 11.83 -7.10 15.17
N ASP A 13 10.58 -7.03 15.66
CA ASP A 13 10.18 -6.50 16.97
C ASP A 13 9.76 -7.61 17.97
N GLY A 14 10.09 -8.87 17.69
CA GLY A 14 9.55 -10.04 18.38
C GLY A 14 9.71 -10.02 19.89
N ALA A 15 10.86 -9.56 20.40
CA ALA A 15 11.09 -9.43 21.84
C ALA A 15 10.09 -8.48 22.52
N ARG A 16 9.77 -7.33 21.90
CA ARG A 16 8.78 -6.38 22.42
C ARG A 16 7.38 -6.98 22.36
N LEU A 17 7.03 -7.64 21.26
CA LEU A 17 5.73 -8.29 21.11
C LEU A 17 5.50 -9.39 22.14
N ILE A 18 6.54 -10.19 22.42
CA ILE A 18 6.51 -11.21 23.48
C ILE A 18 6.29 -10.55 24.84
N GLN A 19 7.00 -9.46 25.13
CA GLN A 19 6.82 -8.71 26.37
C GLN A 19 5.40 -8.15 26.52
N GLU A 20 4.82 -7.59 25.46
CA GLU A 20 3.44 -7.08 25.45
C GLU A 20 2.40 -8.20 25.59
N ALA A 21 2.63 -9.34 24.94
CA ALA A 21 1.78 -10.52 25.08
C ALA A 21 1.78 -11.02 26.53
N LEU A 22 2.95 -11.16 27.14
CA LEU A 22 3.09 -11.55 28.55
C LEU A 22 2.50 -10.51 29.51
N ALA A 23 2.63 -9.21 29.21
CA ALA A 23 2.01 -8.16 30.02
C ALA A 23 0.47 -8.22 30.00
N LYS A 24 -0.13 -8.64 28.86
CA LYS A 24 -1.59 -8.79 28.72
C LYS A 24 -2.13 -10.08 29.33
N LEU A 25 -1.46 -11.20 29.09
CA LEU A 25 -1.93 -12.53 29.49
C LEU A 25 -1.50 -12.90 30.92
N GLY A 26 -0.39 -12.33 31.39
CA GLY A 26 0.28 -12.69 32.63
C GLY A 26 1.51 -13.57 32.40
N TRP A 27 2.47 -13.52 33.33
CA TRP A 27 3.70 -14.31 33.30
C TRP A 27 3.54 -15.85 33.33
N PRO A 28 2.52 -16.44 33.98
CA PRO A 28 2.36 -17.90 34.00
C PRO A 28 1.56 -18.46 32.81
N SER A 29 1.28 -17.65 31.77
CA SER A 29 0.53 -18.09 30.59
C SER A 29 1.28 -19.15 29.78
N ASN A 30 0.53 -20.03 29.11
CA ASN A 30 1.17 -21.09 28.33
C ASN A 30 1.82 -20.52 27.04
N PRO A 31 2.88 -21.18 26.52
CA PRO A 31 3.61 -20.67 25.34
C PRO A 31 2.74 -20.50 24.09
N THR A 32 1.70 -21.33 23.92
CA THR A 32 0.80 -21.26 22.76
C THR A 32 -0.05 -20.00 22.77
N GLU A 33 -0.61 -19.63 23.93
CA GLU A 33 -1.38 -18.39 24.11
C GLU A 33 -0.51 -17.15 23.91
N VAL A 34 0.73 -17.18 24.39
CA VAL A 34 1.70 -16.11 24.14
C VAL A 34 2.01 -15.99 22.65
N ALA A 35 2.24 -17.12 21.96
CA ALA A 35 2.48 -17.13 20.52
C ALA A 35 1.28 -16.62 19.72
N ASP A 36 0.05 -16.99 20.10
CA ASP A 36 -1.19 -16.49 19.48
C ASP A 36 -1.37 -14.99 19.69
N GLU A 37 -1.08 -14.48 20.88
CA GLU A 37 -1.16 -13.04 21.17
C GLU A 37 -0.08 -12.24 20.44
N VAL A 38 1.15 -12.76 20.39
CA VAL A 38 2.24 -12.18 19.58
C VAL A 38 1.82 -12.11 18.12
N ARG A 39 1.26 -13.19 17.57
CA ARG A 39 0.75 -13.22 16.19
C ARG A 39 -0.38 -12.21 15.99
N ARG A 40 -1.31 -12.07 16.94
CA ARG A 40 -2.41 -11.10 16.86
C ARG A 40 -1.90 -9.66 16.88
N LEU A 41 -0.97 -9.35 17.77
CA LEU A 41 -0.32 -8.04 17.85
C LEU A 41 0.46 -7.74 16.57
N ASP A 42 1.20 -8.72 16.07
CA ASP A 42 1.93 -8.63 14.81
C ASP A 42 1.02 -8.65 13.57
N ILE A 43 -0.28 -8.91 13.67
CA ILE A 43 -1.19 -8.73 12.52
C ILE A 43 -1.81 -7.33 12.55
N GLY A 44 -2.23 -6.86 13.73
CA GLY A 44 -2.83 -5.54 13.89
C GLY A 44 -1.84 -4.41 13.65
N LEU A 45 -0.64 -4.52 14.23
CA LEU A 45 0.35 -3.46 14.15
C LEU A 45 0.89 -3.22 12.72
N PRO A 46 1.21 -4.24 11.90
CA PRO A 46 1.61 -4.04 10.52
C PRO A 46 0.53 -3.42 9.66
N LEU A 47 -0.75 -3.59 9.99
CA LEU A 47 -1.83 -2.97 9.23
C LEU A 47 -1.86 -1.44 9.45
N GLU A 48 -1.76 -1.03 10.71
CA GLU A 48 -1.61 0.39 11.05
C GLU A 48 -0.29 0.96 10.52
N ASP A 49 0.82 0.21 10.62
CA ASP A 49 2.13 0.63 10.10
C ASP A 49 2.05 0.80 8.57
N GLU A 50 1.45 -0.15 7.86
CA GLU A 50 1.23 -0.07 6.41
C GLU A 50 0.43 1.18 6.02
N PHE A 51 -0.72 1.40 6.66
CA PHE A 51 -1.54 2.58 6.39
C PHE A 51 -0.76 3.87 6.65
N SER A 52 0.04 3.89 7.72
CA SER A 52 0.86 5.03 8.09
C SER A 52 1.92 5.34 7.04
N VAL A 53 2.62 4.30 6.57
CA VAL A 53 3.63 4.42 5.51
C VAL A 53 2.98 4.90 4.20
N ILE A 54 1.80 4.38 3.84
CA ILE A 54 1.04 4.83 2.66
C ILE A 54 0.72 6.33 2.77
N CYS A 55 0.15 6.79 3.90
CA CYS A 55 -0.18 8.19 4.09
C CYS A 55 1.06 9.11 3.99
N ALA A 56 2.18 8.69 4.57
CA ALA A 56 3.44 9.44 4.47
C ALA A 56 3.93 9.53 3.02
N TRP A 57 3.93 8.40 2.31
CA TRP A 57 4.44 8.29 0.94
C TRP A 57 3.60 9.05 -0.11
N LEU A 58 2.29 9.18 0.10
CA LEU A 58 1.40 9.96 -0.78
C LEU A 58 1.64 11.48 -0.71
N GLY A 59 2.39 11.96 0.29
CA GLY A 59 2.99 13.30 0.27
C GLY A 59 2.15 14.44 0.84
N LYS A 60 0.96 14.19 1.38
CA LYS A 60 0.14 15.22 2.06
C LYS A 60 -0.03 15.01 3.57
N CYS A 61 0.55 13.95 4.13
CA CYS A 61 0.55 13.72 5.57
C CYS A 61 1.59 14.61 6.26
N HIS A 62 1.16 15.42 7.22
CA HIS A 62 2.05 16.23 8.06
C HIS A 62 2.44 15.52 9.35
N LEU A 63 1.51 14.78 9.93
CA LEU A 63 1.72 14.02 11.17
C LEU A 63 0.83 12.79 11.13
N LEU A 64 1.38 11.66 11.56
CA LEU A 64 0.62 10.49 11.89
C LEU A 64 1.23 9.87 13.14
N HIS A 65 0.40 9.66 14.16
CA HIS A 65 0.79 9.18 15.46
C HIS A 65 -0.12 8.02 15.86
N LYS A 66 0.49 6.87 16.17
CA LYS A 66 -0.22 5.75 16.79
C LYS A 66 -0.64 6.09 18.21
N LEU A 67 -1.90 5.87 18.54
CA LEU A 67 -2.41 6.13 19.88
C LEU A 67 -2.27 4.89 20.77
N ASP A 68 -1.82 5.10 22.01
CA ASP A 68 -1.78 4.04 23.00
C ASP A 68 -3.21 3.64 23.43
N GLN A 69 -3.43 2.34 23.51
CA GLN A 69 -4.69 1.72 23.94
C GLN A 69 -4.76 1.54 25.47
N GLN A 70 -3.70 1.91 26.19
CA GLN A 70 -3.71 1.97 27.64
C GLN A 70 -4.62 3.09 28.14
N GLN A 71 -5.60 2.72 28.96
CA GLN A 71 -6.56 3.65 29.56
C GLN A 71 -6.63 3.42 31.07
N VAL A 72 -6.65 4.52 31.83
CA VAL A 72 -6.74 4.53 33.29
C VAL A 72 -7.80 5.57 33.70
N PRO A 73 -8.77 5.22 34.57
CA PRO A 73 -8.99 3.90 35.16
C PRO A 73 -9.46 2.87 34.12
N ILE A 74 -9.24 1.58 34.38
CA ILE A 74 -9.61 0.49 33.44
C ILE A 74 -11.10 0.52 33.09
N SER A 75 -11.96 0.98 34.00
CA SER A 75 -13.40 1.12 33.79
C SER A 75 -13.76 2.08 32.64
N SER A 76 -12.89 3.02 32.29
CA SER A 76 -13.11 3.94 31.16
C SER A 76 -13.26 3.22 29.82
N ARG A 77 -12.72 1.99 29.68
CA ARG A 77 -12.90 1.12 28.50
C ARG A 77 -14.35 0.74 28.24
N GLN A 78 -15.23 0.89 29.22
CA GLN A 78 -16.67 0.64 29.05
C GLN A 78 -17.35 1.77 28.27
N GLU A 79 -16.76 2.97 28.30
CA GLU A 79 -17.33 4.17 27.71
C GLU A 79 -16.53 4.67 26.50
N PHE A 80 -15.23 4.45 26.49
CA PHE A 80 -14.33 5.00 25.48
C PHE A 80 -13.52 3.90 24.80
N GLN A 81 -13.33 4.06 23.50
CA GLN A 81 -12.39 3.29 22.70
C GLN A 81 -11.45 4.29 22.04
N VAL A 82 -10.14 4.22 22.35
CA VAL A 82 -9.13 5.03 21.67
C VAL A 82 -9.00 4.51 20.23
N PRO A 83 -9.14 5.36 19.20
CA PRO A 83 -8.87 4.97 17.83
C PRO A 83 -7.39 4.63 17.63
N ASP A 84 -7.05 3.90 16.57
CA ASP A 84 -5.68 3.44 16.36
C ASP A 84 -4.70 4.58 16.08
N LEU A 85 -5.11 5.62 15.34
CA LEU A 85 -4.22 6.70 14.88
C LEU A 85 -4.81 8.10 15.10
N LEU A 86 -3.91 9.06 15.28
CA LEU A 86 -4.15 10.50 15.14
C LEU A 86 -3.36 11.01 13.93
N ALA A 87 -4.02 11.72 13.02
CA ALA A 87 -3.40 12.20 11.79
C ALA A 87 -3.68 13.69 11.53
N LYS A 88 -2.70 14.38 10.95
CA LYS A 88 -2.82 15.72 10.39
C LYS A 88 -2.39 15.70 8.93
N PHE A 89 -3.25 16.22 8.06
CA PHE A 89 -2.97 16.38 6.64
C PHE A 89 -2.87 17.87 6.27
N SER A 90 -2.08 18.16 5.24
CA SER A 90 -1.85 19.51 4.72
C SER A 90 -3.08 20.13 4.07
N THR A 91 -4.06 19.31 3.68
CA THR A 91 -5.24 19.72 2.90
C THR A 91 -6.46 20.05 3.74
N GLN A 92 -6.39 19.88 5.07
CA GLN A 92 -7.49 20.25 5.96
C GLN A 92 -7.57 21.78 6.10
N ASN A 93 -8.79 22.33 6.17
CA ASN A 93 -8.99 23.75 6.48
C ASN A 93 -9.02 24.05 7.98
N THR A 94 -9.16 23.02 8.83
CA THR A 94 -9.15 23.15 10.28
C THR A 94 -7.74 22.94 10.83
N LYS A 95 -7.48 23.49 12.02
CA LYS A 95 -6.27 23.13 12.79
C LYS A 95 -6.38 21.76 13.45
N SER A 96 -7.60 21.29 13.70
CA SER A 96 -7.83 20.02 14.41
C SER A 96 -7.29 18.81 13.61
N PRO A 97 -6.59 17.87 14.27
CA PRO A 97 -6.25 16.59 13.66
C PRO A 97 -7.50 15.69 13.55
N LEU A 98 -7.32 14.54 12.90
CA LEU A 98 -8.35 13.53 12.67
C LEU A 98 -7.98 12.27 13.46
N LEU A 99 -8.98 11.59 14.00
CA LEU A 99 -8.82 10.25 14.57
C LEU A 99 -9.12 9.23 13.49
N ILE A 100 -8.34 8.16 13.41
CA ILE A 100 -8.51 7.11 12.41
C ILE A 100 -8.50 5.75 13.09
N GLU A 101 -9.58 5.01 12.88
CA GLU A 101 -9.71 3.60 13.23
C GLU A 101 -9.29 2.74 12.04
N VAL A 102 -8.36 1.81 12.21
CA VAL A 102 -7.80 0.98 11.14
C VAL A 102 -8.40 -0.42 11.17
N LYS A 103 -8.87 -0.90 10.02
CA LYS A 103 -9.46 -2.23 9.87
C LYS A 103 -9.05 -2.89 8.57
N SER A 104 -8.93 -4.21 8.60
CA SER A 104 -8.77 -5.05 7.41
C SER A 104 -9.87 -6.09 7.38
N LYS A 105 -10.46 -6.30 6.21
CA LYS A 105 -11.47 -7.33 6.02
C LYS A 105 -11.49 -7.82 4.57
N LYS A 106 -11.55 -9.14 4.38
CA LYS A 106 -11.66 -9.79 3.06
C LYS A 106 -13.08 -9.79 2.50
N ASP A 107 -14.10 -9.56 3.33
CA ASP A 107 -15.48 -9.42 2.87
C ASP A 107 -15.72 -8.00 2.36
N LYS A 108 -16.58 -7.85 1.34
CA LYS A 108 -17.01 -6.54 0.80
C LYS A 108 -17.91 -5.72 1.75
N ARG A 109 -17.98 -6.09 3.03
CA ARG A 109 -18.80 -5.42 4.05
C ARG A 109 -18.08 -5.38 5.39
N LEU A 110 -17.79 -4.17 5.87
CA LEU A 110 -17.28 -3.92 7.22
C LEU A 110 -18.46 -3.77 8.19
N SER A 111 -18.30 -4.26 9.42
CA SER A 111 -19.38 -4.29 10.43
C SER A 111 -18.84 -4.02 11.82
N PHE A 112 -19.39 -3.02 12.53
CA PHE A 112 -19.10 -2.71 13.92
C PHE A 112 -20.33 -2.96 14.80
N THR A 113 -20.11 -3.50 16.00
CA THR A 113 -21.18 -3.59 16.99
C THR A 113 -21.60 -2.18 17.43
N PRO A 114 -22.87 -1.97 17.83
CA PRO A 114 -23.32 -0.65 18.30
C PRO A 114 -22.50 -0.12 19.48
N ASP A 115 -22.14 -1.02 20.39
CA ASP A 115 -21.34 -0.70 21.57
C ASP A 115 -19.93 -0.24 21.19
N TYR A 116 -19.28 -0.93 20.25
CA TYR A 116 -17.95 -0.53 19.75
C TYR A 116 -17.97 0.84 19.07
N MET A 117 -18.92 1.05 18.15
CA MET A 117 -19.07 2.33 17.44
C MET A 117 -19.36 3.47 18.42
N ARG A 118 -20.24 3.23 19.40
CA ARG A 118 -20.55 4.22 20.44
C ARG A 118 -19.29 4.62 21.22
N ARG A 119 -18.48 3.65 21.66
CA ARG A 119 -17.26 3.96 22.42
C ARG A 119 -16.21 4.73 21.62
N LEU A 120 -16.07 4.43 20.32
CA LEU A 120 -15.22 5.20 19.42
C LEU A 120 -15.73 6.64 19.27
N GLN A 121 -17.03 6.80 19.05
CA GLN A 121 -17.65 8.12 18.91
C GLN A 121 -17.55 8.93 20.21
N ASN A 122 -17.78 8.31 21.37
CA ASN A 122 -17.61 8.95 22.67
C ASN A 122 -16.20 9.51 22.86
N TYR A 123 -15.17 8.77 22.43
CA TYR A 123 -13.79 9.25 22.51
C TYR A 123 -13.55 10.42 21.54
N ALA A 124 -14.06 10.32 20.31
CA ALA A 124 -13.95 11.39 19.32
C ALA A 124 -14.64 12.69 19.77
N ASP A 125 -15.82 12.56 20.38
CA ASP A 125 -16.59 13.68 20.95
C ASP A 125 -15.86 14.30 22.15
N LEU A 126 -15.28 13.46 23.03
CA LEU A 126 -14.51 13.90 24.19
C LEU A 126 -13.34 14.81 23.79
N VAL A 127 -12.62 14.47 22.71
CA VAL A 127 -11.46 15.25 22.26
C VAL A 127 -11.79 16.27 21.15
N GLY A 128 -13.04 16.33 20.70
CA GLY A 128 -13.49 17.25 19.66
C GLY A 128 -12.83 17.03 18.29
N MET A 129 -12.50 15.78 17.94
CA MET A 129 -11.83 15.44 16.68
C MET A 129 -12.73 14.57 15.79
N PRO A 130 -12.76 14.80 14.47
CA PRO A 130 -13.50 13.93 13.55
C PRO A 130 -12.96 12.49 13.56
N LEU A 131 -13.88 11.52 13.54
CA LEU A 131 -13.56 10.09 13.49
C LEU A 131 -13.68 9.56 12.06
N LEU A 132 -12.58 9.02 11.55
CA LEU A 132 -12.49 8.33 10.27
C LEU A 132 -12.22 6.84 10.47
N ILE A 133 -12.48 6.07 9.42
CA ILE A 133 -12.20 4.64 9.35
C ILE A 133 -11.34 4.40 8.12
N ALA A 134 -10.14 3.87 8.34
CA ALA A 134 -9.28 3.34 7.30
C ALA A 134 -9.58 1.85 7.13
N TRP A 135 -10.07 1.46 5.96
CA TRP A 135 -10.42 0.07 5.68
C TRP A 135 -9.63 -0.48 4.49
N LYS A 136 -8.85 -1.53 4.75
CA LYS A 136 -8.17 -2.35 3.76
C LYS A 136 -9.06 -3.51 3.29
N PHE A 137 -9.27 -3.59 1.98
CA PHE A 137 -9.86 -4.72 1.27
C PHE A 137 -8.86 -5.24 0.23
N HIS A 138 -8.24 -6.39 0.50
CA HIS A 138 -7.06 -6.87 -0.24
C HIS A 138 -5.96 -5.80 -0.30
N SER A 139 -5.57 -5.29 -1.47
CA SER A 139 -4.57 -4.22 -1.63
C SER A 139 -5.19 -2.82 -1.69
N PHE A 140 -6.52 -2.71 -1.69
CA PHE A 140 -7.23 -1.44 -1.85
C PHE A 140 -7.54 -0.83 -0.50
N TRP A 141 -7.18 0.44 -0.34
CA TRP A 141 -7.44 1.22 0.87
C TRP A 141 -8.55 2.24 0.64
N THR A 142 -9.42 2.37 1.64
CA THR A 142 -10.41 3.45 1.73
C THR A 142 -10.26 4.16 3.06
N LEU A 143 -10.55 5.47 3.08
CA LEU A 143 -10.60 6.30 4.27
C LEU A 143 -11.89 7.12 4.24
N PHE A 144 -12.79 6.97 5.20
CA PHE A 144 -14.10 7.65 5.18
C PHE A 144 -14.55 8.05 6.58
N GLU A 145 -15.47 9.02 6.70
CA GLU A 145 -16.04 9.41 7.99
C GLU A 145 -16.88 8.29 8.61
N ALA A 146 -16.73 8.04 9.91
CA ALA A 146 -17.46 6.96 10.61
C ALA A 146 -18.99 7.07 10.46
N LYS A 147 -19.52 8.27 10.26
CA LYS A 147 -20.95 8.54 10.00
C LYS A 147 -21.52 7.83 8.78
N HIS A 148 -20.67 7.38 7.84
CA HIS A 148 -21.09 6.61 6.66
C HIS A 148 -21.39 5.15 7.01
N MET A 149 -20.93 4.63 8.16
CA MET A 149 -21.43 3.35 8.65
C MET A 149 -22.87 3.52 9.13
N LYS A 150 -23.81 2.79 8.50
CA LYS A 150 -25.23 2.87 8.82
C LYS A 150 -25.67 1.65 9.62
N LYS A 151 -26.52 1.87 10.63
CA LYS A 151 -27.13 0.77 11.38
C LYS A 151 -28.08 0.02 10.44
N ALA A 152 -27.81 -1.27 10.24
CA ALA A 152 -28.74 -2.16 9.55
C ALA A 152 -29.72 -2.74 10.60
N THR A 153 -29.61 -4.02 10.93
CA THR A 153 -30.45 -4.67 11.97
C THR A 153 -29.79 -4.62 13.35
N LYS A 154 -28.62 -5.26 13.49
CA LYS A 154 -27.90 -5.37 14.77
C LYS A 154 -26.66 -4.49 14.85
N ASN A 155 -25.95 -4.37 13.74
CA ASN A 155 -24.64 -3.71 13.66
C ASN A 155 -24.67 -2.51 12.72
N PHE A 156 -23.70 -1.62 12.90
CA PHE A 156 -23.34 -0.60 11.91
C PHE A 156 -22.54 -1.25 10.79
N ASN A 157 -22.89 -0.99 9.55
CA ASN A 157 -22.24 -1.57 8.38
C ASN A 157 -21.94 -0.52 7.32
N ILE A 158 -20.93 -0.80 6.51
CA ILE A 158 -20.67 -0.13 5.24
C ILE A 158 -20.18 -1.17 4.23
N THR A 159 -20.58 -1.00 2.98
CA THR A 159 -20.15 -1.84 1.86
C THR A 159 -18.96 -1.21 1.15
N LEU A 160 -18.18 -2.02 0.44
CA LEU A 160 -16.96 -1.55 -0.24
C LEU A 160 -17.23 -0.45 -1.26
N ASP A 161 -18.34 -0.54 -2.01
CA ASP A 161 -18.77 0.47 -2.98
C ASP A 161 -19.07 1.82 -2.30
N THR A 162 -19.80 1.82 -1.19
CA THR A 162 -20.06 3.06 -0.44
C THR A 162 -18.78 3.62 0.18
N ALA A 163 -17.91 2.76 0.73
CA ALA A 163 -16.62 3.20 1.27
C ALA A 163 -15.70 3.80 0.19
N ALA A 164 -15.74 3.26 -1.03
CA ALA A 164 -14.99 3.79 -2.17
C ALA A 164 -15.57 5.13 -2.67
N GLN A 165 -16.89 5.26 -2.72
CA GLN A 165 -17.58 6.51 -3.08
C GLN A 165 -17.30 7.65 -2.10
N GLU A 166 -17.11 7.32 -0.82
CA GLU A 166 -16.81 8.30 0.24
C GLU A 166 -15.32 8.35 0.59
N ASN A 167 -14.46 7.83 -0.30
CA ASN A 167 -13.03 7.72 -0.02
C ASN A 167 -12.35 9.10 -0.01
N LEU A 168 -11.70 9.41 1.11
CA LEU A 168 -11.01 10.65 1.40
C LEU A 168 -9.51 10.57 1.13
N LEU A 169 -8.95 9.41 0.76
CA LEU A 169 -7.50 9.28 0.52
C LEU A 169 -6.98 10.28 -0.50
N GLY A 170 -7.73 10.55 -1.58
CA GLY A 170 -7.30 11.52 -2.59
C GLY A 170 -7.24 12.96 -2.08
N MET A 171 -8.26 13.36 -1.32
CA MET A 171 -8.33 14.69 -0.75
C MET A 171 -7.39 14.89 0.45
N LEU A 172 -7.28 13.91 1.34
CA LEU A 172 -6.48 14.01 2.57
C LEU A 172 -5.02 13.61 2.35
N ALA A 173 -4.76 12.37 1.91
CA ALA A 173 -3.41 11.83 1.81
C ALA A 173 -2.72 12.16 0.48
N GLY A 174 -3.48 12.47 -0.57
CA GLY A 174 -2.94 12.77 -1.91
C GLY A 174 -2.98 11.60 -2.87
N ASP A 175 -3.78 10.57 -2.58
CA ASP A 175 -3.99 9.44 -3.48
C ASP A 175 -4.60 9.88 -4.83
N VAL A 176 -4.21 9.19 -5.89
CA VAL A 176 -4.69 9.47 -7.25
C VAL A 176 -4.85 8.17 -8.01
N GLY A 177 -5.82 8.13 -8.91
CA GLY A 177 -5.80 7.16 -10.00
C GLY A 177 -4.82 7.63 -11.07
N TYR A 178 -4.07 6.73 -11.70
CA TYR A 178 -3.21 7.07 -12.82
C TYR A 178 -3.14 5.96 -13.86
N MET A 179 -2.71 6.33 -15.06
CA MET A 179 -2.51 5.42 -16.18
C MET A 179 -1.14 5.68 -16.81
N ILE A 180 -0.32 4.63 -16.93
CA ILE A 180 0.82 4.69 -17.86
C ILE A 180 0.26 4.62 -19.28
N GLY A 181 0.70 5.55 -20.14
CA GLY A 181 0.17 5.62 -21.50
C GLY A 181 0.61 4.42 -22.34
N PRO A 182 -0.24 3.94 -23.26
CA PRO A 182 0.08 2.76 -24.06
C PRO A 182 1.40 2.93 -24.78
N THR A 183 2.16 1.85 -24.95
CA THR A 183 3.51 1.84 -25.57
C THR A 183 4.64 2.46 -24.75
N ALA A 184 4.36 3.25 -23.70
CA ALA A 184 5.40 3.67 -22.76
C ALA A 184 5.95 2.44 -22.03
N GLY A 185 7.26 2.35 -21.89
CA GLY A 185 7.87 1.14 -21.34
C GLY A 185 9.38 1.05 -21.44
N VAL A 186 9.89 -0.13 -21.15
CA VAL A 186 11.31 -0.49 -21.16
C VAL A 186 11.57 -1.49 -22.30
N HIS A 187 12.64 -1.27 -23.05
CA HIS A 187 13.06 -2.15 -24.14
C HIS A 187 14.48 -2.62 -23.87
N LEU A 188 14.66 -3.94 -23.84
CA LEU A 188 15.94 -4.60 -23.68
C LEU A 188 16.33 -5.25 -25.00
N ARG A 189 17.60 -5.09 -25.38
CA ARG A 189 18.19 -5.81 -26.49
C ARG A 189 19.30 -6.72 -25.99
N PHE A 190 19.11 -8.01 -26.23
CA PHE A 190 20.08 -9.05 -25.94
C PHE A 190 20.79 -9.41 -27.23
N ARG A 191 22.12 -9.41 -27.20
CA ARG A 191 22.95 -9.93 -28.29
C ARG A 191 23.30 -11.38 -27.98
N LYS A 192 23.07 -12.27 -28.96
CA LYS A 192 23.43 -13.68 -28.93
C LYS A 192 24.91 -13.80 -29.30
N ASP A 193 25.74 -14.17 -28.33
CA ASP A 193 27.20 -14.22 -28.52
C ASP A 193 27.66 -15.62 -28.91
N LYS A 194 27.12 -16.65 -28.25
CA LYS A 194 27.48 -18.04 -28.51
C LYS A 194 26.33 -18.98 -28.18
N LEU A 195 26.01 -19.88 -29.12
CA LEU A 195 25.14 -21.02 -28.86
C LEU A 195 25.90 -22.01 -27.97
N VAL A 196 25.33 -22.30 -26.81
CA VAL A 196 25.92 -23.16 -25.78
C VAL A 196 25.46 -24.59 -25.97
N GLU A 197 24.16 -24.79 -26.15
CA GLU A 197 23.54 -26.11 -26.23
C GLU A 197 22.27 -26.05 -27.09
N THR A 198 21.98 -27.16 -27.77
CA THR A 198 20.75 -27.35 -28.54
C THR A 198 20.19 -28.72 -28.21
N ASP A 199 18.93 -28.75 -27.78
CA ASP A 199 18.19 -29.99 -27.57
C ASP A 199 17.04 -30.06 -28.58
N GLU A 200 16.95 -31.18 -29.28
CA GLU A 200 15.80 -31.48 -30.13
C GLU A 200 14.86 -32.42 -29.38
N THR A 201 13.64 -31.95 -29.11
CA THR A 201 12.58 -32.74 -28.48
C THR A 201 11.41 -32.92 -29.45
N GLU A 202 10.52 -33.88 -29.19
CA GLU A 202 9.28 -34.05 -29.98
C GLU A 202 8.41 -32.78 -29.99
N GLY A 203 8.58 -31.87 -29.01
CA GLY A 203 7.89 -30.58 -28.93
C GLY A 203 8.59 -29.42 -29.64
N GLY A 204 9.77 -29.63 -30.23
CA GLY A 204 10.54 -28.60 -30.93
C GLY A 204 12.00 -28.52 -30.47
N ARG A 205 12.72 -27.55 -31.04
CA ARG A 205 14.12 -27.27 -30.75
C ARG A 205 14.24 -26.23 -29.63
N THR A 206 14.97 -26.56 -28.57
CA THR A 206 15.34 -25.63 -27.50
C THR A 206 16.82 -25.28 -27.60
N GLU A 207 17.15 -24.00 -27.47
CA GLU A 207 18.52 -23.50 -27.58
C GLU A 207 18.91 -22.74 -26.32
N GLN A 208 20.13 -22.97 -25.84
CA GLN A 208 20.74 -22.20 -24.77
C GLN A 208 21.82 -21.30 -25.35
N TRP A 209 21.76 -20.01 -25.03
CA TRP A 209 22.67 -19.00 -25.55
C TRP A 209 23.41 -18.29 -24.42
N SER A 210 24.70 -18.07 -24.63
CA SER A 210 25.45 -17.03 -23.91
C SER A 210 25.28 -15.72 -24.67
N GLY A 211 24.98 -14.65 -23.96
CA GLY A 211 24.72 -13.35 -24.54
C GLY A 211 24.89 -12.21 -23.54
N VAL A 212 24.75 -10.98 -24.03
CA VAL A 212 24.84 -9.76 -23.22
C VAL A 212 23.64 -8.85 -23.49
N ILE A 213 23.20 -8.13 -22.47
CA ILE A 213 22.31 -6.98 -22.67
C ILE A 213 23.20 -5.84 -23.17
N ASP A 214 23.08 -5.48 -24.45
CA ASP A 214 23.90 -4.41 -25.02
C ASP A 214 23.19 -3.05 -24.97
N THR A 215 21.86 -3.06 -24.87
CA THR A 215 21.05 -1.82 -24.87
C THR A 215 19.84 -1.94 -23.95
N VAL A 216 19.63 -0.90 -23.14
CA VAL A 216 18.39 -0.63 -22.39
C VAL A 216 17.88 0.73 -22.84
N THR A 217 16.65 0.78 -23.35
CA THR A 217 16.01 2.05 -23.76
C THR A 217 14.61 2.16 -23.19
N PHE A 218 14.10 3.38 -23.12
CA PHE A 218 12.74 3.66 -22.69
C PHE A 218 11.94 4.30 -23.82
N THR A 219 10.62 4.16 -23.78
CA THR A 219 9.71 4.92 -24.65
C THR A 219 8.65 5.64 -23.83
N ASP A 220 8.19 6.76 -24.38
CA ASP A 220 6.97 7.43 -23.94
C ASP A 220 5.73 6.87 -24.66
N TYR A 221 4.54 7.36 -24.32
CA TYR A 221 3.29 6.82 -24.89
C TYR A 221 3.03 7.27 -26.34
N GLU A 222 3.85 8.18 -26.87
CA GLU A 222 3.85 8.54 -28.29
C GLU A 222 4.79 7.64 -29.10
N GLY A 223 5.49 6.70 -28.44
CA GLY A 223 6.45 5.80 -29.05
C GLY A 223 7.84 6.42 -29.25
N ASN A 224 8.10 7.62 -28.72
CA ASN A 224 9.41 8.25 -28.83
C ASN A 224 10.39 7.60 -27.85
N HIS A 225 11.63 7.37 -28.28
CA HIS A 225 12.69 6.93 -27.39
C HIS A 225 13.07 8.01 -26.38
N ARG A 226 13.24 7.62 -25.12
CA ARG A 226 13.56 8.52 -24.00
C ARG A 226 14.88 8.14 -23.36
N THR A 227 15.76 9.12 -23.25
CA THR A 227 17.05 9.04 -22.58
C THR A 227 17.14 9.98 -21.36
N ASP A 228 16.08 10.76 -21.13
CA ASP A 228 15.96 11.84 -20.15
C ASP A 228 15.04 11.48 -18.97
N LEU A 229 14.57 10.22 -18.88
CA LEU A 229 13.72 9.79 -17.76
C LEU A 229 14.54 9.73 -16.48
N THR A 230 14.04 10.34 -15.40
CA THR A 230 14.67 10.23 -14.08
C THR A 230 14.46 8.82 -13.51
N SER A 231 15.27 8.42 -12.53
CA SER A 231 15.10 7.13 -11.83
C SER A 231 13.70 6.97 -11.25
N GLU A 232 13.12 8.04 -10.69
CA GLU A 232 11.76 8.07 -10.15
C GLU A 232 10.71 7.69 -11.20
N VAL A 233 10.82 8.24 -12.41
CA VAL A 233 9.89 7.96 -13.52
C VAL A 233 10.11 6.56 -14.07
N GLN A 234 11.37 6.12 -14.19
CA GLN A 234 11.69 4.76 -14.62
C GLN A 234 11.11 3.72 -13.65
N SER A 235 11.14 3.98 -12.34
CA SER A 235 10.59 3.06 -11.33
C SER A 235 9.07 2.89 -11.43
N LEU A 236 8.32 3.83 -12.01
CA LEU A 236 6.89 3.65 -12.25
C LEU A 236 6.58 2.45 -13.14
N PHE A 237 7.48 2.12 -14.08
CA PHE A 237 7.33 0.93 -14.92
C PHE A 237 7.36 -0.37 -14.11
N THR A 238 8.08 -0.40 -12.98
CA THR A 238 8.12 -1.57 -12.08
C THR A 238 6.86 -1.70 -11.23
N ALA A 239 6.12 -0.60 -11.04
CA ALA A 239 4.85 -0.60 -10.31
C ALA A 239 3.66 -1.01 -11.20
N TRP A 240 3.85 -1.07 -12.52
CA TRP A 240 2.78 -1.33 -13.50
C TRP A 240 2.82 -2.75 -14.05
N ASP A 241 1.66 -3.29 -14.43
CA ASP A 241 1.57 -4.58 -15.13
C ASP A 241 1.86 -4.37 -16.62
N LEU A 242 3.13 -4.46 -17.00
CA LEU A 242 3.57 -4.29 -18.39
C LEU A 242 3.30 -5.56 -19.21
N GLU A 243 2.88 -5.37 -20.45
CA GLU A 243 2.80 -6.43 -21.45
C GLU A 243 4.20 -6.73 -22.00
N THR A 244 4.53 -8.01 -22.12
CA THR A 244 5.79 -8.46 -22.72
C THR A 244 5.58 -8.77 -24.21
N LYS A 245 6.41 -8.17 -25.06
CA LYS A 245 6.50 -8.50 -26.49
C LYS A 245 7.94 -8.86 -26.81
N GLU A 246 8.11 -9.93 -27.56
CA GLU A 246 9.43 -10.48 -27.85
C GLU A 246 9.60 -10.73 -29.35
N VAL A 247 10.77 -10.36 -29.88
CA VAL A 247 11.16 -10.63 -31.27
C VAL A 247 12.53 -11.28 -31.27
N HIS A 248 12.62 -12.44 -31.92
CA HIS A 248 13.86 -13.19 -32.09
C HIS A 248 14.43 -12.99 -33.48
N THR A 249 15.74 -12.83 -33.52
CA THR A 249 16.56 -12.89 -34.74
C THR A 249 17.73 -13.84 -34.50
N ASP A 250 18.50 -14.12 -35.53
CA ASP A 250 19.70 -14.97 -35.42
C ASP A 250 20.74 -14.39 -34.46
N THR A 251 20.81 -13.05 -34.35
CA THR A 251 21.86 -12.36 -33.60
C THR A 251 21.35 -11.68 -32.32
N HIS A 252 20.04 -11.45 -32.19
CA HIS A 252 19.48 -10.70 -31.09
C HIS A 252 18.11 -11.20 -30.64
N ILE A 253 17.80 -10.92 -29.38
CA ILE A 253 16.45 -10.97 -28.82
C ILE A 253 16.07 -9.55 -28.40
N GLN A 254 14.90 -9.08 -28.85
CA GLN A 254 14.34 -7.81 -28.43
C GLN A 254 13.16 -8.07 -27.49
N LEU A 255 13.29 -7.64 -26.24
CA LEU A 255 12.21 -7.67 -25.26
C LEU A 255 11.65 -6.26 -25.08
N ARG A 256 10.33 -6.13 -25.18
CA ARG A 256 9.61 -4.88 -24.98
C ARG A 256 8.60 -5.09 -23.86
N PHE A 257 8.78 -4.38 -22.76
CA PHE A 257 7.86 -4.35 -21.64
C PHE A 257 7.12 -3.01 -21.70
N VAL A 258 5.88 -3.01 -22.19
CA VAL A 258 5.12 -1.78 -22.47
C VAL A 258 3.76 -1.79 -21.80
N ALA A 259 3.26 -0.62 -21.42
CA ALA A 259 1.90 -0.50 -20.92
C ALA A 259 0.89 -0.83 -22.04
N GLY A 260 -0.14 -1.60 -21.67
CA GLY A 260 -1.29 -1.92 -22.51
C GLY A 260 -2.25 -0.74 -22.68
N ASN A 261 -3.37 -1.00 -23.37
CA ASN A 261 -4.38 0.02 -23.67
C ASN A 261 -5.39 0.26 -22.54
N GLU A 262 -5.44 -0.63 -21.54
CA GLU A 262 -6.44 -0.61 -20.48
C GLU A 262 -5.80 -0.64 -19.10
N GLY A 263 -6.57 -0.21 -18.11
CA GLY A 263 -6.20 -0.27 -16.70
C GLY A 263 -5.98 1.09 -16.07
N MET A 264 -6.31 1.19 -14.79
CA MET A 264 -6.01 2.32 -13.91
C MET A 264 -5.45 1.74 -12.62
N GLN A 265 -4.41 2.35 -12.07
CA GLN A 265 -3.93 2.02 -10.73
C GLN A 265 -4.10 3.18 -9.78
N PHE A 266 -4.21 2.85 -8.50
CA PHE A 266 -4.15 3.85 -7.44
C PHE A 266 -2.73 3.99 -6.92
N ALA A 267 -2.31 5.21 -6.65
CA ALA A 267 -1.01 5.49 -6.06
C ALA A 267 -0.75 4.58 -4.85
N HIS A 268 -1.65 4.54 -3.87
CA HIS A 268 -1.47 3.72 -2.65
C HIS A 268 -1.20 2.23 -2.94
N SER A 269 -1.71 1.69 -4.05
CA SER A 269 -1.50 0.29 -4.44
C SER A 269 -0.14 0.03 -5.08
N SER A 270 0.46 1.05 -5.69
CA SER A 270 1.77 0.97 -6.35
C SER A 270 2.93 0.87 -5.35
N LEU A 271 2.79 1.41 -4.15
CA LEU A 271 3.83 1.35 -3.11
C LEU A 271 4.25 -0.09 -2.80
N VAL A 272 3.28 -0.98 -2.57
CA VAL A 272 3.56 -2.39 -2.23
C VAL A 272 4.36 -3.07 -3.35
N ARG A 273 4.03 -2.75 -4.61
CA ARG A 273 4.72 -3.31 -5.78
C ARG A 273 6.17 -2.81 -5.86
N LEU A 274 6.39 -1.51 -5.63
CA LEU A 274 7.73 -0.92 -5.59
C LEU A 274 8.59 -1.53 -4.48
N LEU A 275 8.03 -1.71 -3.28
CA LEU A 275 8.75 -2.30 -2.15
C LEU A 275 9.13 -3.76 -2.41
N ASN A 276 8.23 -4.54 -3.00
CA ASN A 276 8.52 -5.92 -3.39
C ASN A 276 9.62 -6.00 -4.46
N TRP A 277 9.67 -5.02 -5.37
CA TRP A 277 10.74 -4.91 -6.37
C TRP A 277 12.09 -4.54 -5.75
N GLU A 278 12.12 -3.60 -4.81
CA GLU A 278 13.35 -3.15 -4.13
C GLU A 278 13.89 -4.20 -3.13
N SER A 279 13.07 -5.16 -2.70
CA SER A 279 13.44 -6.21 -1.74
C SER A 279 12.80 -7.56 -2.09
N PRO A 280 13.22 -8.20 -3.20
CA PRO A 280 12.56 -9.40 -3.73
C PRO A 280 12.70 -10.64 -2.84
N ASN A 281 13.65 -10.63 -1.90
CA ASN A 281 13.87 -11.73 -0.95
C ASN A 281 12.98 -11.62 0.31
N ASP A 282 12.28 -10.50 0.51
CA ASP A 282 11.34 -10.33 1.61
C ASP A 282 9.94 -10.71 1.13
N THR A 283 9.38 -11.78 1.69
CA THR A 283 8.01 -12.22 1.35
C THR A 283 6.94 -11.19 1.73
N ARG A 284 7.26 -10.23 2.60
CA ARG A 284 6.43 -9.08 2.97
C ARG A 284 7.28 -7.86 3.35
N PRO A 285 6.86 -6.63 2.97
CA PRO A 285 7.52 -5.42 3.45
C PRO A 285 7.48 -5.31 4.98
N HIS A 286 8.64 -5.01 5.59
CA HIS A 286 8.75 -4.72 7.02
C HIS A 286 8.23 -3.30 7.32
N TRP A 287 6.91 -3.12 7.34
CA TRP A 287 6.25 -1.82 7.49
C TRP A 287 6.78 -0.96 8.65
N ARG A 288 6.98 -1.59 9.81
CA ARG A 288 7.52 -0.89 10.99
C ARG A 288 8.95 -0.37 10.78
N GLY A 289 9.78 -1.11 10.04
CA GLY A 289 11.11 -0.65 9.66
C GLY A 289 11.05 0.56 8.74
N LEU A 290 10.08 0.58 7.82
CA LEU A 290 9.87 1.70 6.90
C LEU A 290 9.43 2.99 7.61
N LEU A 291 8.68 2.90 8.71
CA LEU A 291 8.29 4.08 9.51
C LEU A 291 9.47 4.84 10.12
N ARG A 292 10.64 4.19 10.26
CA ARG A 292 11.84 4.80 10.83
C ARG A 292 12.77 5.37 9.77
N LYS A 293 12.42 5.25 8.48
CA LYS A 293 13.24 5.76 7.37
C LYS A 293 12.76 7.14 6.95
N ASP A 294 13.70 8.00 6.57
CA ASP A 294 13.39 9.29 5.96
C ASP A 294 12.73 9.14 4.58
N GLN A 295 13.03 8.04 3.88
CA GLN A 295 12.43 7.69 2.59
C GLN A 295 11.85 6.26 2.64
N VAL A 296 10.60 6.15 2.20
CA VAL A 296 9.87 4.87 2.19
C VAL A 296 10.40 3.93 1.11
N THR A 297 10.58 4.43 -0.11
CA THR A 297 11.22 3.69 -1.22
C THR A 297 12.55 4.35 -1.55
N ALA A 298 13.50 3.56 -2.05
CA ALA A 298 14.81 4.08 -2.47
C ALA A 298 14.68 4.94 -3.74
N SER A 299 13.69 4.65 -4.57
CA SER A 299 13.53 5.23 -5.90
C SER A 299 12.63 6.46 -5.96
N ILE A 300 11.65 6.62 -5.06
CA ILE A 300 10.62 7.67 -5.13
C ILE A 300 10.41 8.32 -3.76
N SER A 301 10.95 9.53 -3.60
CA SER A 301 10.81 10.32 -2.38
C SER A 301 9.42 10.96 -2.23
N ASN A 302 8.80 11.36 -3.36
CA ASN A 302 7.46 11.96 -3.39
C ASN A 302 6.70 11.45 -4.63
N PHE A 303 5.73 10.57 -4.40
CA PHE A 303 5.02 9.92 -5.51
C PHE A 303 4.21 10.87 -6.38
N SER A 304 3.58 11.88 -5.76
CA SER A 304 2.81 12.88 -6.51
C SER A 304 3.70 13.68 -7.45
N ALA A 305 4.89 14.09 -6.99
CA ALA A 305 5.87 14.78 -7.83
C ALA A 305 6.39 13.90 -8.97
N ALA A 306 6.67 12.62 -8.68
CA ALA A 306 7.10 11.66 -9.69
C ALA A 306 6.04 11.44 -10.78
N LEU A 307 4.76 11.30 -10.40
CA LEU A 307 3.66 11.19 -11.37
C LEU A 307 3.51 12.45 -12.23
N GLN A 308 3.62 13.64 -11.64
CA GLN A 308 3.57 14.90 -12.40
C GLN A 308 4.75 15.07 -13.36
N LEU A 309 5.93 14.61 -12.97
CA LEU A 309 7.09 14.57 -13.86
C LEU A 309 6.86 13.57 -15.00
N ALA A 310 6.42 12.34 -14.69
CA ALA A 310 6.11 11.32 -15.66
C ALA A 310 5.02 11.75 -16.65
N TYR A 311 4.02 12.51 -16.19
CA TYR A 311 2.98 13.10 -17.05
C TYR A 311 3.59 14.10 -18.04
N ARG A 312 4.42 15.04 -17.56
CA ARG A 312 5.15 15.99 -18.42
C ARG A 312 6.10 15.29 -19.39
N GLN A 313 6.67 14.17 -18.97
CA GLN A 313 7.52 13.30 -19.79
C GLN A 313 6.71 12.32 -20.65
N LYS A 314 5.38 12.45 -20.75
CA LYS A 314 4.54 11.59 -21.60
C LYS A 314 4.67 10.09 -21.30
N VAL A 315 5.04 9.72 -20.08
CA VAL A 315 5.02 8.32 -19.60
C VAL A 315 3.64 8.03 -19.02
N VAL A 316 3.14 8.93 -18.17
CA VAL A 316 1.77 8.87 -17.63
C VAL A 316 0.83 9.62 -18.57
N SER A 317 -0.26 8.98 -18.99
CA SER A 317 -1.25 9.58 -19.89
C SER A 317 -2.37 10.30 -19.14
N HIS A 318 -2.74 9.82 -17.95
CA HIS A 318 -3.85 10.35 -17.16
C HIS A 318 -3.53 10.32 -15.67
N ILE A 319 -4.00 11.36 -14.97
CA ILE A 319 -4.01 11.45 -13.50
C ILE A 319 -5.43 11.85 -13.09
N PHE A 320 -6.08 11.02 -12.28
CA PHE A 320 -7.43 11.19 -11.79
C PHE A 320 -7.40 11.58 -10.31
N TYR A 321 -7.80 12.81 -10.03
CA TYR A 321 -8.00 13.31 -8.67
C TYR A 321 -9.41 12.97 -8.22
N LEU A 322 -9.54 11.94 -7.39
CA LEU A 322 -10.84 11.49 -6.91
C LEU A 322 -11.32 12.32 -5.72
N GLU A 323 -12.60 12.67 -5.75
CA GLU A 323 -13.30 13.34 -4.66
C GLU A 323 -14.40 12.43 -4.09
N PRO A 324 -14.68 12.51 -2.77
CA PRO A 324 -15.79 11.79 -2.17
C PRO A 324 -17.14 12.34 -2.65
N HIS A 325 -18.17 11.51 -2.61
CA HIS A 325 -19.55 11.94 -2.85
C HIS A 325 -20.00 13.00 -1.84
N THR A 326 -19.65 12.82 -0.57
CA THR A 326 -19.94 13.77 0.50
C THR A 326 -18.66 14.46 0.94
N ARG A 327 -18.55 15.77 0.74
CA ARG A 327 -17.38 16.54 1.21
C ARG A 327 -17.48 16.82 2.72
N PRO A 328 -16.51 16.38 3.55
CA PRO A 328 -16.48 16.70 4.97
C PRO A 328 -16.24 18.19 5.25
N ALA A 329 -16.75 18.67 6.38
CA ALA A 329 -16.60 20.07 6.80
C ALA A 329 -15.16 20.49 7.13
N PHE A 330 -14.29 19.52 7.45
CA PHE A 330 -12.86 19.76 7.76
C PHE A 330 -11.98 19.90 6.50
N LEU A 331 -12.58 19.88 5.31
CA LEU A 331 -11.92 20.17 4.04
C LEU A 331 -12.32 21.57 3.54
N PRO A 332 -11.42 22.28 2.82
CA PRO A 332 -11.72 23.59 2.23
C PRO A 332 -13.03 23.59 1.44
N THR A 333 -13.80 24.68 1.51
CA THR A 333 -14.88 24.94 0.55
C THR A 333 -14.28 25.18 -0.83
N ARG A 334 -14.98 24.78 -1.89
CA ARG A 334 -14.53 25.00 -3.27
C ARG A 334 -14.41 26.49 -3.61
#